data_AF-A0A9K3J141-F1
#
_entry.id   AF-A0A9K3J141-F1
#
_cell.length_a   1.000
_cell.length_b   1.000
_cell.length_c   1.000
_cell.angle_alpha   90.00
_cell.angle_beta   90.00
_cell.angle_gamma   90.00
#
_symmetry.space_group_name_H-M   'P 1'
#
loop_
_entity.id
_entity.type
_entity.pdbx_description
1 polymer ?
#
loop_
_entity_poly.entity_id
_entity_poly.type
_entity_poly.pdbx_seq_one_letter_code
_entity_poly.pdbx_strand_id
1 'polypeptide(L)'
;MVKERAEWEKYRERLVRQVKDFQKAKVVFAEEKTKFESDKKSEEWGHEGLRGKLRAAEELLSKERADWKEVCKKDNQCLYASRAKITDLKAQNATLTKKVEDIEADKERIEAELKAQVGSRDKDFHAKDMANSILNASELDAAVAALIDASRAVGHCGGYLECAQHVEEAFGQEFDVSHCSVTDQADTALARTKEVYDHLSLPVMDLVAETLKHDNWCQRLKTILDPPQTVELSDEEEAAGGGGDGDGGDGYE
;
A
#
# COMPACT_ATOMS: atom_id res chain seq x y z
N MET A 1 23.50 -84.70 -117.17
CA MET A 1 24.89 -84.88 -116.70
C MET A 1 25.60 -83.57 -116.30
N VAL A 2 25.88 -82.59 -117.19
CA VAL A 2 26.60 -81.35 -116.78
C VAL A 2 25.72 -80.35 -116.02
N LYS A 3 24.46 -80.16 -116.41
CA LYS A 3 23.52 -79.22 -115.75
C LYS A 3 23.18 -79.65 -114.32
N GLU A 4 22.90 -80.93 -114.10
CA GLU A 4 22.61 -81.49 -112.76
C GLU A 4 23.79 -81.36 -111.80
N ARG A 5 25.04 -81.53 -112.27
CA ARG A 5 26.23 -81.33 -111.44
C ARG A 5 26.37 -79.87 -110.98
N ALA A 6 26.07 -78.91 -111.85
CA ALA A 6 26.11 -77.48 -111.51
C ALA A 6 25.01 -77.08 -110.51
N GLU A 7 23.83 -77.70 -110.60
CA GLU A 7 22.74 -77.49 -109.62
C GLU A 7 23.06 -78.09 -108.25
N TRP A 8 23.66 -79.28 -108.23
CA TRP A 8 24.16 -79.92 -107.01
C TRP A 8 25.27 -79.11 -106.34
N GLU A 9 26.21 -78.53 -107.08
CA GLU A 9 27.26 -77.69 -106.51
C GLU A 9 26.68 -76.40 -105.91
N LYS A 10 25.74 -75.74 -106.59
CA LYS A 10 25.01 -74.57 -106.05
C LYS A 10 24.23 -74.90 -104.78
N TYR A 11 23.64 -76.10 -104.71
CA TYR A 11 22.94 -76.57 -103.50
C TYR A 11 23.93 -76.82 -102.36
N ARG A 12 25.07 -77.46 -102.65
CA ARG A 12 26.16 -77.69 -101.67
C ARG A 12 26.74 -76.37 -101.15
N GLU A 13 27.03 -75.40 -102.01
CA GLU A 13 27.51 -74.08 -101.62
C GLU A 13 26.49 -73.34 -100.73
N ARG A 14 25.19 -73.46 -101.04
CA ARG A 14 24.11 -72.90 -100.22
C ARG A 14 24.07 -73.54 -98.83
N LEU A 15 24.17 -74.87 -98.75
CA LEU A 15 24.22 -75.58 -97.48
C LEU A 15 25.46 -75.20 -96.66
N VAL A 16 26.64 -75.12 -97.29
CA VAL A 16 27.87 -74.70 -96.62
C VAL A 16 27.76 -73.27 -96.11
N ARG A 17 27.16 -72.37 -96.89
CA ARG A 17 26.90 -70.98 -96.46
C ARG A 17 25.92 -70.93 -95.29
N GLN A 18 24.82 -71.68 -95.35
CA GLN A 18 23.87 -71.79 -94.24
C GLN A 18 24.55 -72.33 -92.98
N VAL A 19 25.36 -73.38 -93.07
CA VAL A 19 26.11 -73.92 -91.92
C VAL A 19 27.06 -72.86 -91.33
N LYS A 20 27.77 -72.11 -92.17
CA LYS A 20 28.64 -71.01 -91.70
C LYS A 20 27.83 -69.88 -91.04
N ASP A 21 26.69 -69.53 -91.60
CA ASP A 21 25.80 -68.49 -91.05
C ASP A 21 25.18 -68.95 -89.72
N PHE A 22 24.75 -70.22 -89.61
CA PHE A 22 24.30 -70.83 -88.35
C PHE A 22 25.41 -70.88 -87.31
N GLN A 23 26.64 -71.22 -87.69
CA GLN A 23 27.79 -71.20 -86.77
C GLN A 23 28.07 -69.78 -86.26
N LYS A 24 28.04 -68.77 -87.14
CA LYS A 24 28.19 -67.36 -86.74
C LYS A 24 27.05 -66.93 -85.81
N ALA A 25 25.80 -67.23 -86.16
CA ALA A 25 24.64 -66.92 -85.33
C ALA A 25 24.72 -67.60 -83.96
N LYS A 26 25.22 -68.84 -83.89
CA LYS A 26 25.42 -69.56 -82.64
C LYS A 26 26.48 -68.89 -81.74
N VAL A 27 27.55 -68.36 -82.33
CA VAL A 27 28.56 -67.59 -81.58
C VAL A 27 27.97 -66.29 -81.06
N VAL A 28 27.30 -65.51 -81.90
CA VAL A 28 26.64 -64.25 -81.49
C VAL A 28 25.60 -64.50 -80.40
N PHE A 29 24.77 -65.53 -80.53
CA PHE A 29 23.78 -65.89 -79.51
C PHE A 29 24.43 -66.27 -78.17
N ALA A 30 25.57 -66.96 -78.20
CA ALA A 30 26.30 -67.28 -76.98
C ALA A 30 26.87 -66.01 -76.31
N GLU A 31 27.37 -65.05 -77.09
CA GLU A 31 27.86 -63.76 -76.59
C GLU A 31 26.73 -62.85 -76.05
N GLU A 32 25.58 -62.80 -76.72
CA GLU A 32 24.41 -62.07 -76.24
C GLU A 32 23.87 -62.68 -74.94
N LYS A 33 23.85 -64.01 -74.85
CA LYS A 33 23.44 -64.71 -73.63
C LYS A 33 24.34 -64.37 -72.44
N THR A 34 25.65 -64.27 -72.63
CA THR A 34 26.57 -63.92 -71.52
C THR A 34 26.43 -62.46 -71.10
N LYS A 35 26.24 -61.54 -72.05
CA LYS A 35 25.96 -60.12 -71.76
C LYS A 35 24.64 -59.97 -71.00
N PHE A 36 23.58 -60.62 -71.46
CA PHE A 36 22.26 -60.57 -70.80
C PHE A 36 22.32 -61.04 -69.34
N GLU A 37 23.01 -62.14 -69.05
CA GLU A 37 23.17 -62.62 -67.68
C GLU A 37 24.03 -61.68 -66.80
N SER A 38 25.01 -60.99 -67.40
CA SER A 38 25.80 -59.97 -66.70
C SER A 38 24.94 -58.74 -66.35
N ASP A 39 24.20 -58.23 -67.33
CA ASP A 39 23.33 -57.05 -67.15
C ASP A 39 22.24 -57.35 -66.13
N LYS A 40 21.57 -58.51 -66.23
CA LYS A 40 20.57 -58.98 -65.27
C LYS A 40 21.09 -58.99 -63.83
N LYS A 41 22.31 -59.52 -63.60
CA LYS A 41 22.92 -59.52 -62.25
C LYS A 41 23.20 -58.11 -61.75
N SER A 42 23.64 -57.21 -62.63
CA SER A 42 23.90 -55.81 -62.25
C SER A 42 22.61 -55.06 -61.87
N GLU A 43 21.51 -55.32 -62.58
CA GLU A 43 20.18 -54.78 -62.25
C GLU A 43 19.67 -55.35 -60.93
N GLU A 44 19.81 -56.66 -60.70
CA GLU A 44 19.45 -57.30 -59.43
C GLU A 44 20.21 -56.71 -58.24
N TRP A 45 21.52 -56.45 -58.39
CA TRP A 45 22.32 -55.78 -57.36
C TRP A 45 21.91 -54.33 -57.14
N GLY A 46 21.57 -53.60 -58.21
CA GLY A 46 21.02 -52.25 -58.12
C GLY A 46 19.70 -52.22 -57.35
N HIS A 47 18.78 -53.14 -57.67
CA HIS A 47 17.51 -53.29 -56.96
C HIS A 47 17.69 -53.66 -55.49
N GLU A 48 18.61 -54.57 -55.16
CA GLU A 48 18.88 -54.93 -53.76
C GLU A 48 19.50 -53.76 -52.98
N GLY A 49 20.40 -52.99 -53.60
CA GLY A 49 20.95 -51.78 -53.00
C GLY A 49 19.88 -50.73 -52.69
N LEU A 50 18.94 -50.51 -53.61
CA LEU A 50 17.80 -49.60 -53.39
C LEU A 50 16.86 -50.12 -52.30
N ARG A 51 16.59 -51.44 -52.28
CA ARG A 51 15.77 -52.08 -51.23
C ARG A 51 16.41 -51.95 -49.85
N GLY A 52 17.74 -52.05 -49.76
CA GLY A 52 18.47 -51.79 -48.52
C GLY A 52 18.32 -50.35 -48.04
N LYS A 53 18.49 -49.37 -48.93
CA LYS A 53 18.28 -47.94 -48.62
C LYS A 53 16.85 -47.65 -48.18
N LEU A 54 15.86 -48.24 -48.85
CA LEU A 54 14.45 -48.09 -48.49
C LEU A 54 14.19 -48.59 -47.07
N ARG A 55 14.65 -49.81 -46.73
CA ARG A 55 14.52 -50.36 -45.38
C ARG A 55 15.20 -49.48 -44.32
N ALA A 56 16.40 -48.97 -44.59
CA ALA A 56 17.10 -48.07 -43.67
C ALA A 56 16.30 -46.77 -43.42
N ALA A 57 15.70 -46.21 -44.47
CA ALA A 57 14.84 -45.03 -44.35
C ALA A 57 13.55 -45.33 -43.57
N GLU A 58 12.93 -46.48 -43.81
CA GLU A 58 11.73 -46.92 -43.07
C GLU A 58 12.03 -47.13 -41.57
N GLU A 59 13.19 -47.72 -41.24
CA GLU A 59 13.62 -47.89 -39.85
C GLU A 59 13.87 -46.54 -39.15
N LEU A 60 14.49 -45.58 -39.84
CA LEU A 60 14.68 -44.23 -39.30
C LEU A 60 13.34 -43.52 -39.08
N LEU A 61 12.44 -43.55 -40.06
CA LEU A 61 11.10 -42.98 -39.92
C LEU A 61 10.30 -43.62 -38.78
N SER A 62 10.45 -44.94 -38.58
CA SER A 62 9.81 -45.65 -37.47
C SER A 62 10.34 -45.18 -36.12
N LYS A 63 11.67 -45.01 -35.99
CA LYS A 63 12.31 -44.47 -34.78
C LYS A 63 11.88 -43.03 -34.50
N GLU A 64 11.96 -42.15 -35.51
CA GLU A 64 11.55 -40.75 -35.35
C GLU A 64 10.08 -40.63 -34.93
N ARG A 65 9.18 -41.42 -35.52
CA ARG A 65 7.76 -41.43 -35.13
C ARG A 65 7.56 -41.87 -33.68
N ALA A 66 8.33 -42.86 -33.22
CA ALA A 66 8.28 -43.31 -31.83
C ALA A 66 8.78 -42.22 -30.87
N ASP A 67 9.91 -41.59 -31.18
CA ASP A 67 10.47 -40.50 -30.39
C ASP A 67 9.53 -39.29 -30.32
N TRP A 68 8.98 -38.87 -31.46
CA TRP A 68 7.98 -37.79 -31.53
C TRP A 68 6.74 -38.09 -30.68
N LYS A 69 6.27 -39.34 -30.69
CA LYS A 69 5.11 -39.73 -29.87
C LYS A 69 5.40 -39.60 -28.38
N GLU A 70 6.59 -39.99 -27.93
CA GLU A 70 6.99 -39.86 -26.53
C GLU A 70 7.23 -38.39 -26.13
N VAL A 71 7.79 -37.56 -27.01
CA VAL A 71 7.91 -36.10 -26.78
C VAL A 71 6.52 -35.47 -26.63
N CYS A 72 5.61 -35.71 -27.58
CA CYS A 72 4.24 -35.20 -27.52
C CYS A 72 3.50 -35.64 -26.25
N LYS A 73 3.74 -36.86 -25.77
CA LYS A 73 3.16 -37.37 -24.53
C LYS A 73 3.68 -36.60 -23.31
N LYS A 74 4.99 -36.38 -23.23
CA LYS A 74 5.62 -35.60 -22.14
C LYS A 74 5.15 -34.15 -22.15
N ASP A 75 5.13 -33.51 -23.31
CA ASP A 75 4.68 -32.12 -23.45
C ASP A 75 3.21 -31.96 -23.03
N ASN A 76 2.34 -32.88 -23.45
CA ASN A 76 0.95 -32.88 -23.01
C ASN A 76 0.83 -33.02 -21.48
N GLN A 77 1.60 -33.94 -20.86
CA GLN A 77 1.63 -34.08 -19.40
C GLN A 77 2.09 -32.78 -18.72
N CYS A 78 3.15 -32.14 -19.22
CA CYS A 78 3.65 -30.86 -18.70
C CYS A 78 2.60 -29.74 -18.85
N LEU A 79 1.88 -29.68 -19.96
CA LEU A 79 0.81 -28.72 -20.20
C LEU A 79 -0.35 -28.91 -19.21
N TYR A 80 -0.80 -30.16 -18.99
CA TYR A 80 -1.85 -30.43 -18.00
C TYR A 80 -1.41 -30.07 -16.58
N ALA A 81 -0.18 -30.41 -16.20
CA ALA A 81 0.38 -30.04 -14.90
C ALA A 81 0.45 -28.51 -14.73
N SER A 82 0.88 -27.78 -15.76
CA SER A 82 0.94 -26.32 -15.75
C SER A 82 -0.46 -25.71 -15.65
N ARG A 83 -1.44 -26.25 -16.37
CA ARG A 83 -2.85 -25.82 -16.30
C ARG A 83 -3.45 -26.03 -14.90
N ALA A 84 -3.10 -27.13 -14.24
CA ALA A 84 -3.51 -27.38 -12.86
C ALA A 84 -2.93 -26.31 -11.91
N LYS A 85 -1.62 -26.02 -12.01
CA LYS A 85 -0.96 -24.95 -11.24
C LYS A 85 -1.57 -23.57 -11.48
N ILE A 86 -1.88 -23.23 -12.74
CA ILE A 86 -2.53 -21.95 -13.08
C ILE A 86 -3.91 -21.86 -12.42
N THR A 87 -4.68 -22.94 -12.40
CA THR A 87 -5.99 -22.97 -11.75
C THR A 87 -5.88 -22.77 -10.24
N ASP A 88 -4.93 -23.44 -9.59
CA ASP A 88 -4.68 -23.29 -8.16
C ASP A 88 -4.25 -21.87 -7.79
N LEU A 89 -3.26 -21.31 -8.51
CA LEU A 89 -2.81 -19.93 -8.31
C LEU A 89 -3.93 -18.91 -8.54
N LYS A 90 -4.83 -19.14 -9.50
CA LYS A 90 -6.02 -18.29 -9.70
C LYS A 90 -6.95 -18.31 -8.48
N ALA A 91 -7.16 -19.48 -7.87
CA ALA A 91 -7.98 -19.58 -6.66
C ALA A 91 -7.32 -18.90 -5.45
N GLN A 92 -6.01 -19.04 -5.29
CA GLN A 92 -5.24 -18.34 -4.26
C GLN A 92 -5.31 -16.82 -4.45
N ASN A 93 -5.14 -16.31 -5.68
CA ASN A 93 -5.28 -14.89 -5.97
C ASN A 93 -6.67 -14.36 -5.64
N ALA A 94 -7.75 -15.06 -6.02
CA ALA A 94 -9.11 -14.63 -5.67
C ALA A 94 -9.32 -14.57 -4.14
N THR A 95 -8.73 -15.50 -3.39
CA THR A 95 -8.77 -15.50 -1.93
C THR A 95 -8.00 -14.32 -1.34
N LEU A 96 -6.80 -14.03 -1.87
CA LEU A 96 -5.99 -12.89 -1.43
C LEU A 96 -6.65 -11.55 -1.77
N THR A 97 -7.23 -11.42 -2.96
CA THR A 97 -8.00 -10.22 -3.36
C THR A 97 -9.11 -9.94 -2.36
N LYS A 98 -9.91 -10.95 -1.99
CA LYS A 98 -10.96 -10.77 -0.98
C LYS A 98 -10.39 -10.33 0.38
N LYS A 99 -9.28 -10.92 0.82
CA LYS A 99 -8.64 -10.52 2.09
C LYS A 99 -8.13 -9.08 2.06
N VAL A 100 -7.63 -8.62 0.91
CA VAL A 100 -7.19 -7.23 0.73
C VAL A 100 -8.40 -6.29 0.81
N GLU A 101 -9.50 -6.62 0.14
CA GLU A 101 -10.76 -5.85 0.22
C GLU A 101 -11.28 -5.79 1.67
N ASP A 102 -11.29 -6.91 2.39
CA ASP A 102 -11.70 -6.97 3.81
C ASP A 102 -10.78 -6.09 4.70
N ILE A 103 -9.46 -6.15 4.47
CA ILE A 103 -8.47 -5.32 5.20
C ILE A 103 -8.63 -3.83 4.88
N GLU A 104 -8.90 -3.48 3.63
CA GLU A 104 -9.15 -2.09 3.22
C GLU A 104 -10.41 -1.53 3.90
N ALA A 105 -11.50 -2.31 3.94
CA ALA A 105 -12.72 -1.93 4.66
C ALA A 105 -12.49 -1.79 6.18
N ASP A 106 -11.70 -2.69 6.78
CA ASP A 106 -11.31 -2.60 8.19
C ASP A 106 -10.47 -1.35 8.46
N LYS A 107 -9.53 -1.01 7.57
CA LYS A 107 -8.71 0.19 7.67
C LYS A 107 -9.56 1.45 7.62
N GLU A 108 -10.48 1.55 6.66
CA GLU A 108 -11.39 2.70 6.54
C GLU A 108 -12.26 2.86 7.80
N ARG A 109 -12.77 1.76 8.36
CA ARG A 109 -13.53 1.77 9.61
C ARG A 109 -12.68 2.29 10.77
N ILE A 110 -11.47 1.76 10.94
CA ILE A 110 -10.56 2.16 12.03
C ILE A 110 -10.16 3.63 11.87
N GLU A 111 -9.88 4.10 10.66
CA GLU A 111 -9.53 5.49 10.39
C GLU A 111 -10.69 6.44 10.72
N ALA A 112 -11.93 6.07 10.37
CA ALA A 112 -13.13 6.83 10.72
C ALA A 112 -13.35 6.88 12.24
N GLU A 113 -13.17 5.75 12.94
CA GLU A 113 -13.30 5.66 14.40
C GLU A 113 -12.22 6.50 15.11
N LEU A 114 -10.97 6.43 14.66
CA LEU A 114 -9.88 7.23 15.20
C LEU A 114 -10.14 8.73 15.00
N LYS A 115 -10.58 9.14 13.81
CA LYS A 115 -10.92 10.53 13.52
C LYS A 115 -12.06 11.04 14.42
N ALA A 116 -13.08 10.21 14.66
CA ALA A 116 -14.16 10.53 15.58
C ALA A 116 -13.66 10.64 17.03
N GLN A 117 -12.80 9.72 17.48
CA GLN A 117 -12.26 9.73 18.83
C GLN A 117 -11.34 10.94 19.08
N VAL A 118 -10.44 11.26 18.14
CA VAL A 118 -9.60 12.46 18.20
C VAL A 118 -10.48 13.71 18.22
N GLY A 119 -11.48 13.79 17.34
CA GLY A 119 -12.40 14.92 17.33
C GLY A 119 -13.23 15.07 18.62
N SER A 120 -13.53 13.97 19.32
CA SER A 120 -14.18 14.03 20.64
C SER A 120 -13.20 14.52 21.72
N ARG A 121 -11.99 13.95 21.77
CA ARG A 121 -10.97 14.31 22.76
C ARG A 121 -10.54 15.77 22.63
N ASP A 122 -10.37 16.28 21.41
CA ASP A 122 -10.05 17.69 21.17
C ASP A 122 -11.14 18.61 21.75
N LYS A 123 -12.42 18.26 21.56
CA LYS A 123 -13.54 19.03 22.11
C LYS A 123 -13.55 19.00 23.64
N ASP A 124 -13.34 17.82 24.22
CA ASP A 124 -13.31 17.63 25.67
C ASP A 124 -12.13 18.39 26.31
N PHE A 125 -10.97 18.39 25.65
CA PHE A 125 -9.78 19.12 26.08
C PHE A 125 -10.03 20.64 26.04
N HIS A 126 -10.49 21.19 24.92
CA HIS A 126 -10.78 22.63 24.81
C HIS A 126 -11.88 23.10 25.76
N ALA A 127 -12.92 22.28 25.99
CA ALA A 127 -13.95 22.60 26.98
C ALA A 127 -13.37 22.68 28.40
N LYS A 128 -12.44 21.77 28.74
CA LYS A 128 -11.75 21.77 30.02
C LYS A 128 -10.83 22.98 30.19
N ASP A 129 -10.08 23.36 29.17
CA ASP A 129 -9.20 24.55 29.22
C ASP A 129 -10.00 25.84 29.37
N MET A 130 -11.11 25.97 28.64
CA MET A 130 -12.01 27.12 28.76
C MET A 130 -12.59 27.23 30.18
N ALA A 131 -13.06 26.11 30.74
CA ALA A 131 -13.55 26.08 32.12
C ALA A 131 -12.44 26.47 33.11
N ASN A 132 -11.21 25.98 32.91
CA ASN A 132 -10.08 26.31 33.75
C ASN A 132 -9.69 27.80 33.67
N SER A 133 -9.74 28.40 32.48
CA SER A 133 -9.46 29.84 32.32
C SER A 133 -10.52 30.74 32.98
N ILE A 134 -11.79 30.31 32.98
CA ILE A 134 -12.88 31.05 33.63
C ILE A 134 -12.77 30.93 35.16
N LEU A 135 -12.57 29.71 35.67
CA LEU A 135 -12.54 29.44 37.11
C LEU A 135 -11.31 30.02 37.81
N ASN A 136 -10.22 30.27 37.08
CA ASN A 136 -9.00 30.89 37.62
C ASN A 136 -8.83 32.36 37.21
N ALA A 137 -9.89 33.03 36.76
CA ALA A 137 -9.82 34.43 36.38
C ALA A 137 -9.70 35.31 37.63
N SER A 138 -8.63 36.10 37.72
CA SER A 138 -8.36 36.98 38.87
C SER A 138 -9.46 38.02 39.10
N GLU A 139 -10.15 38.43 38.05
CA GLU A 139 -11.29 39.36 38.08
C GLU A 139 -12.51 38.72 38.75
N LEU A 140 -12.73 37.42 38.52
CA LEU A 140 -13.77 36.65 39.21
C LEU A 140 -13.44 36.50 40.69
N ASP A 141 -12.19 36.14 41.01
CA ASP A 141 -11.73 36.04 42.40
C ASP A 141 -11.89 37.38 43.14
N ALA A 142 -11.50 38.49 42.51
CA ALA A 142 -11.62 39.83 43.10
C ALA A 142 -13.08 40.26 43.29
N ALA A 143 -13.96 40.00 42.32
CA ALA A 143 -15.38 40.34 42.41
C ALA A 143 -16.07 39.51 43.51
N VAL A 144 -15.79 38.21 43.59
CA VAL A 144 -16.33 37.33 44.64
C VAL A 144 -15.81 37.73 46.01
N ALA A 145 -14.52 38.06 46.15
CA ALA A 145 -13.96 38.54 47.42
C ALA A 145 -14.64 39.83 47.88
N ALA A 146 -14.81 40.82 46.98
CA ALA A 146 -15.50 42.07 47.30
C ALA A 146 -16.97 41.85 47.68
N LEU A 147 -17.66 40.91 47.01
CA LEU A 147 -19.03 40.53 47.35
C LEU A 147 -19.12 39.87 48.73
N ILE A 148 -18.19 38.97 49.07
CA ILE A 148 -18.10 38.33 50.38
C ILE A 148 -17.86 39.38 51.47
N ASP A 149 -16.93 40.31 51.26
CA ASP A 149 -16.61 41.33 52.25
C ASP A 149 -17.77 42.31 52.47
N ALA A 150 -18.44 42.74 51.39
CA ALA A 150 -19.65 43.57 51.51
C ALA A 150 -20.80 42.82 52.19
N SER A 151 -20.99 41.53 51.88
CA SER A 151 -22.01 40.68 52.52
C SER A 151 -21.74 40.50 54.01
N ARG A 152 -20.47 40.29 54.39
CA ARG A 152 -20.05 40.23 55.79
C ARG A 152 -20.33 41.55 56.50
N ALA A 153 -20.01 42.68 55.88
CA ALA A 153 -20.26 44.00 56.45
C ALA A 153 -21.76 44.20 56.72
N VAL A 154 -22.65 43.90 55.77
CA VAL A 154 -24.12 43.94 55.97
C VAL A 154 -24.55 43.01 57.09
N GLY A 155 -24.05 41.77 57.13
CA GLY A 155 -24.34 40.82 58.20
C GLY A 155 -23.92 41.33 59.59
N HIS A 156 -22.74 41.96 59.69
CA HIS A 156 -22.30 42.61 60.92
C HIS A 156 -23.23 43.76 61.33
N CYS A 157 -23.67 44.60 60.39
CA CYS A 157 -24.66 45.67 60.67
C CYS A 157 -25.95 45.10 61.24
N GLY A 158 -26.52 44.09 60.57
CA GLY A 158 -27.76 43.44 60.98
C GLY A 158 -27.66 42.87 62.39
N GLY A 159 -26.54 42.19 62.70
CA GLY A 159 -26.29 41.68 64.05
C GLY A 159 -26.19 42.77 65.11
N TYR A 160 -25.53 43.90 64.82
CA TYR A 160 -25.48 45.04 65.74
C TYR A 160 -26.85 45.67 65.97
N LEU A 161 -27.65 45.82 64.92
CA LEU A 161 -29.02 46.35 65.02
C LEU A 161 -29.90 45.43 65.87
N GLU A 162 -29.82 44.12 65.67
CA GLU A 162 -30.54 43.14 66.48
C GLU A 162 -30.10 43.19 67.95
N CYS A 163 -28.80 43.31 68.24
CA CYS A 163 -28.30 43.50 69.60
C CYS A 163 -28.80 44.82 70.23
N ALA A 164 -28.76 45.93 69.49
CA ALA A 164 -29.25 47.22 69.96
C ALA A 164 -30.74 47.13 70.31
N GLN A 165 -31.55 46.54 69.44
CA GLN A 165 -32.98 46.31 69.67
C GLN A 165 -33.22 45.52 70.96
N HIS A 166 -32.51 44.40 71.18
CA HIS A 166 -32.66 43.62 72.42
C HIS A 166 -32.31 44.43 73.69
N VAL A 167 -31.33 45.34 73.61
CA VAL A 167 -30.95 46.23 74.73
C VAL A 167 -32.02 47.29 74.96
N GLU A 168 -32.52 47.91 73.89
CA GLU A 168 -33.62 48.88 73.98
C GLU A 168 -34.88 48.28 74.61
N GLU A 169 -35.26 47.06 74.19
CA GLU A 169 -36.39 46.33 74.75
C GLU A 169 -36.21 45.98 76.24
N ALA A 170 -34.98 45.66 76.66
CA ALA A 170 -34.67 45.30 78.04
C ALA A 170 -34.63 46.50 79.01
N PHE A 171 -34.13 47.65 78.54
CA PHE A 171 -33.91 48.84 79.38
C PHE A 171 -34.97 49.94 79.19
N GLY A 172 -35.83 49.84 78.16
CA GLY A 172 -36.90 50.81 77.90
C GLY A 172 -36.41 52.19 77.46
N GLN A 173 -35.19 52.28 76.93
CA GLN A 173 -34.55 53.50 76.49
C GLN A 173 -33.95 53.28 75.09
N GLU A 174 -34.12 54.25 74.19
CA GLU A 174 -33.50 54.25 72.86
C GLU A 174 -31.96 54.24 72.99
N PHE A 175 -31.32 53.32 72.26
CA PHE A 175 -29.88 53.14 72.24
C PHE A 175 -29.33 53.87 71.01
N ASP A 176 -28.29 54.67 71.21
CA ASP A 176 -27.72 55.45 70.13
C ASP A 176 -26.96 54.55 69.14
N VAL A 177 -27.63 54.24 68.03
CA VAL A 177 -27.08 53.43 66.93
C VAL A 177 -26.28 54.29 65.93
N SER A 178 -26.17 55.61 66.14
CA SER A 178 -25.44 56.50 65.24
C SER A 178 -23.94 56.20 65.18
N HIS A 179 -23.40 55.55 66.22
CA HIS A 179 -22.03 55.04 66.26
C HIS A 179 -21.84 53.70 65.54
N CYS A 180 -22.92 53.00 65.14
CA CYS A 180 -22.81 51.91 64.19
C CYS A 180 -22.49 52.50 62.82
N SER A 181 -21.20 52.67 62.55
CA SER A 181 -20.59 53.30 61.37
C SER A 181 -20.91 52.63 60.01
N VAL A 182 -22.01 51.89 59.91
CA VAL A 182 -22.20 50.90 58.86
C VAL A 182 -23.65 50.81 58.31
N THR A 183 -24.64 51.52 58.86
CA THR A 183 -26.06 51.16 58.65
C THR A 183 -26.65 51.41 57.25
N ASP A 184 -26.28 52.45 56.50
CA ASP A 184 -26.77 52.64 55.09
C ASP A 184 -25.68 52.39 54.04
N GLN A 185 -24.41 52.51 54.45
CA GLN A 185 -23.28 52.44 53.54
C GLN A 185 -22.93 50.98 53.17
N ALA A 186 -23.16 50.01 54.06
CA ALA A 186 -22.91 48.60 53.75
C ALA A 186 -23.94 48.02 52.76
N ASP A 187 -25.23 48.32 52.93
CA ASP A 187 -26.26 47.87 51.97
C ASP A 187 -26.03 48.48 50.58
N THR A 188 -25.67 49.77 50.55
CA THR A 188 -25.30 50.44 49.30
C THR A 188 -24.03 49.83 48.68
N ALA A 189 -23.03 49.48 49.50
CA ALA A 189 -21.82 48.83 49.03
C ALA A 189 -22.09 47.42 48.49
N LEU A 190 -22.95 46.64 49.16
CA LEU A 190 -23.38 45.32 48.71
C LEU A 190 -24.16 45.39 47.40
N ALA A 191 -25.06 46.37 47.26
CA ALA A 191 -25.78 46.59 46.01
C ALA A 191 -24.82 46.90 44.85
N ARG A 192 -23.79 47.73 45.08
CA ARG A 192 -22.77 48.05 44.08
C ARG A 192 -21.88 46.86 43.73
N THR A 193 -21.38 46.10 44.72
CA THR A 193 -20.53 44.93 44.44
C THR A 193 -21.30 43.83 43.75
N LYS A 194 -22.59 43.67 44.09
CA LYS A 194 -23.51 42.78 43.37
C LYS A 194 -23.71 43.21 41.93
N GLU A 195 -23.94 44.51 41.68
CA GLU A 195 -24.03 45.05 40.32
C GLU A 195 -22.74 44.79 39.52
N VAL A 196 -21.58 44.97 40.14
CA VAL A 196 -20.27 44.67 39.50
C VAL A 196 -20.13 43.18 39.17
N TYR A 197 -20.53 42.28 40.09
CA TYR A 197 -20.48 40.83 39.85
C TYR A 197 -21.45 40.39 38.74
N ASP A 198 -22.68 40.90 38.75
CA ASP A 198 -23.72 40.55 37.78
C ASP A 198 -23.35 41.01 36.35
N HIS A 199 -22.50 42.03 36.21
CA HIS A 199 -22.01 42.56 34.94
C HIS A 199 -20.52 42.28 34.69
N LEU A 200 -19.94 41.31 35.40
CA LEU A 200 -18.53 40.97 35.27
C LEU A 200 -18.22 40.47 33.86
N SER A 201 -17.40 41.21 33.12
CA SER A 201 -16.82 40.72 31.87
C SER A 201 -15.46 40.11 32.17
N LEU A 202 -15.30 38.82 31.85
CA LEU A 202 -14.00 38.16 31.93
C LEU A 202 -13.26 38.36 30.59
N PRO A 203 -11.95 38.68 30.60
CA PRO A 203 -11.18 38.87 29.37
C PRO A 203 -11.28 37.69 28.41
N VAL A 204 -11.36 36.46 28.93
CA VAL A 204 -11.54 35.26 28.11
C VAL A 204 -12.86 35.26 27.34
N MET A 205 -13.94 35.81 27.90
CA MET A 205 -15.24 35.92 27.21
C MET A 205 -15.20 36.96 26.10
N ASP A 206 -14.49 38.07 26.32
CA ASP A 206 -14.29 39.12 25.30
C ASP A 206 -13.40 38.62 24.15
N LEU A 207 -12.31 37.89 24.46
CA LEU A 207 -11.48 37.24 23.45
C LEU A 207 -12.26 36.21 22.63
N VAL A 208 -13.15 35.43 23.25
CA VAL A 208 -14.05 34.49 22.55
C VAL A 208 -15.05 35.24 21.68
N ALA A 209 -15.70 36.28 22.20
CA ALA A 209 -16.68 37.07 21.45
C ALA A 209 -16.04 37.78 20.24
N GLU A 210 -14.81 38.27 20.38
CA GLU A 210 -14.06 38.90 19.29
C GLU A 210 -13.63 37.86 18.25
N THR A 211 -13.14 36.69 18.69
CA THR A 211 -12.69 35.66 17.75
C THR A 211 -13.81 35.06 16.91
N LEU A 212 -15.02 34.97 17.45
CA LEU A 212 -16.21 34.52 16.72
C LEU A 212 -16.60 35.46 15.56
N LYS A 213 -16.10 36.70 15.52
CA LYS A 213 -16.35 37.65 14.42
C LYS A 213 -15.51 37.36 13.17
N HIS A 214 -14.51 36.49 13.26
CA HIS A 214 -13.60 36.18 12.16
C HIS A 214 -14.00 34.89 11.42
N ASP A 215 -13.81 34.85 10.10
CA ASP A 215 -14.13 33.67 9.28
C ASP A 215 -13.35 32.41 9.69
N ASN A 216 -12.16 32.60 10.28
CA ASN A 216 -11.30 31.52 10.80
C ASN A 216 -11.39 31.35 12.33
N TRP A 217 -12.54 31.69 12.93
CA TRP A 217 -12.79 31.64 14.37
C TRP A 217 -12.36 30.31 15.03
N CYS A 218 -12.61 29.17 14.38
CA CYS A 218 -12.19 27.85 14.88
C CYS A 218 -10.68 27.75 15.16
N GLN A 219 -9.84 28.24 14.25
CA GLN A 219 -8.38 28.18 14.43
C GLN A 219 -7.92 29.16 15.50
N ARG A 220 -8.51 30.36 15.54
CA ARG A 220 -8.15 31.40 16.52
C ARG A 220 -8.53 31.00 17.94
N LEU A 221 -9.71 30.40 18.13
CA LEU A 221 -10.12 29.86 19.43
C LEU A 221 -9.17 28.76 19.92
N LYS A 222 -8.71 27.89 19.01
CA LYS A 222 -7.70 26.88 19.37
C LYS A 222 -6.41 27.51 19.88
N THR A 223 -5.93 28.56 19.23
CA THR A 223 -4.69 29.25 19.66
C THR A 223 -4.83 29.98 21.00
N ILE A 224 -6.02 30.48 21.32
CA ILE A 224 -6.29 31.15 22.60
C ILE A 224 -6.37 30.14 23.75
N LEU A 225 -7.00 28.98 23.50
CA LEU A 225 -7.21 27.94 24.52
C LEU A 225 -5.97 27.05 24.71
N ASP A 226 -5.18 26.85 23.66
CA ASP A 226 -3.98 26.03 23.65
C ASP A 226 -2.83 26.81 22.99
N PRO A 227 -2.23 27.79 23.72
CA PRO A 227 -1.12 28.56 23.19
C PRO A 227 0.09 27.64 22.95
N PRO A 228 0.73 27.70 21.77
CA PRO A 228 1.86 26.84 21.48
C PRO A 228 2.96 27.05 22.53
N GLN A 229 3.44 25.97 23.15
CA GLN A 229 4.60 26.01 24.04
C GLN A 229 5.78 26.61 23.26
N THR A 230 6.13 27.85 23.57
CA THR A 230 7.34 28.47 23.08
C THR A 230 8.50 27.75 23.74
N VAL A 231 9.21 26.93 22.97
CA VAL A 231 10.57 26.51 23.29
C VAL A 231 11.37 27.80 23.40
N GLU A 232 11.77 28.19 24.62
CA GLU A 232 12.74 29.26 24.80
C GLU A 232 14.06 28.79 24.19
N LEU A 233 14.32 29.26 22.96
CA LEU A 233 15.67 29.30 22.41
C LEU A 233 16.40 30.40 23.19
N SER A 234 17.11 29.99 24.23
CA SER A 234 18.05 30.85 24.93
C SER A 234 19.18 31.22 23.97
N ASP A 235 19.13 32.46 23.47
CA ASP A 235 20.24 33.11 22.79
C ASP A 235 21.36 33.37 23.80
N GLU A 236 22.30 32.42 23.92
CA GLU A 236 23.60 32.67 24.54
C GLU A 236 24.47 33.47 23.55
N GLU A 237 24.33 34.79 23.56
CA GLU A 237 25.39 35.69 23.08
C GLU A 237 26.53 35.73 24.11
N GLU A 238 27.52 34.85 23.94
CA GLU A 238 28.82 34.94 24.60
C GLU A 238 29.67 36.04 23.94
N ALA A 239 29.87 37.14 24.66
CA ALA A 239 30.80 38.20 24.27
C ALA A 239 32.25 37.83 24.62
N ALA A 240 33.09 37.94 23.60
CA ALA A 240 34.53 37.67 23.56
C ALA A 240 35.37 38.10 24.77
N GLY A 241 36.21 37.17 25.25
CA GLY A 241 37.42 37.44 26.01
C GLY A 241 38.60 36.64 25.44
N GLY A 242 39.56 37.32 24.81
CA GLY A 242 40.72 36.71 24.16
C GLY A 242 41.88 36.35 25.09
N GLY A 243 42.72 35.41 24.64
CA GLY A 243 44.05 35.11 25.17
C GLY A 243 44.58 33.77 24.63
N GLY A 244 45.80 33.76 24.06
CA GLY A 244 46.51 32.61 23.44
C GLY A 244 46.75 31.42 24.39
N ASP A 245 47.31 30.28 24.00
CA ASP A 245 48.31 29.89 23.00
C ASP A 245 47.95 28.44 22.54
N GLY A 246 48.19 27.95 21.32
CA GLY A 246 49.50 27.59 20.76
C GLY A 246 49.96 26.19 21.24
N ASP A 247 49.70 25.13 20.44
CA ASP A 247 50.45 23.84 20.22
C ASP A 247 49.42 22.77 19.74
N GLY A 248 49.59 21.86 18.77
CA GLY A 248 50.71 21.33 18.00
C GLY A 248 50.46 19.82 17.76
N GLY A 249 50.38 19.36 16.49
CA GLY A 249 50.42 17.93 16.07
C GLY A 249 49.25 17.05 16.56
N ASP A 250 48.83 15.93 15.97
CA ASP A 250 49.22 15.02 14.88
C ASP A 250 47.90 14.35 14.39
N GLY A 251 47.79 13.78 13.19
CA GLY A 251 47.98 12.33 12.94
C GLY A 251 47.21 11.47 13.96
N TYR A 252 46.38 10.47 13.67
CA TYR A 252 46.33 9.32 12.75
C TYR A 252 44.91 8.73 13.06
N GLU A 253 44.05 8.18 12.21
CA GLU A 253 44.08 7.05 11.26
C GLU A 253 42.69 7.02 10.58
#